data_AF-A0A8X7TXM1-F1
#
_entry.id   AF-A0A8X7TXM1-F1
#
_cell.length_a   1.000
_cell.length_b   1.000
_cell.length_c   1.000
_cell.angle_alpha   90.00
_cell.angle_beta   90.00
_cell.angle_gamma   90.00
#
_symmetry.space_group_name_H-M   'P 1'
#
loop_
_entity.id
_entity.type
_entity.pdbx_description
1 polymer ?
#
loop_
_entity_poly.entity_id
_entity_poly.type
_entity_poly.pdbx_seq_one_letter_code
_entity_poly.pdbx_strand_id
1 'polypeptide(L)'
;MAYNISDEIDVIISCAGRTTFDYRYDSALNVNALGPGRLLSFGKGCKKLKLFLHISTAYVTGNKEGKILETPLCIGENITSHLNIETEMKLASEAVRKFYGREEIKKLKELGMERAQHYGWENTYTFTKAMGECNSQPKRRSACSDYKA
;
A
#
# COMPACT_ATOMS: atom_id res chain seq x y z
N MET A 1 28.03 -22.35 10.55
CA MET A 1 26.57 -22.40 10.44
C MET A 1 26.08 -20.98 10.24
N ALA A 2 25.41 -20.70 9.11
CA ALA A 2 24.84 -19.37 8.86
C ALA A 2 23.55 -19.23 9.68
N TYR A 3 23.46 -18.14 10.44
CA TYR A 3 22.30 -17.81 11.25
C TYR A 3 21.24 -17.14 10.36
N ASN A 4 20.04 -17.72 10.30
CA ASN A 4 18.91 -17.14 9.58
C ASN A 4 18.03 -16.35 10.54
N ILE A 5 17.91 -15.05 10.30
CA ILE A 5 17.09 -14.16 11.15
C ILE A 5 15.63 -14.63 11.26
N SER A 6 15.10 -15.29 10.23
CA SER A 6 13.73 -15.81 10.19
C SER A 6 13.43 -16.89 11.25
N ASP A 7 14.44 -17.56 11.79
CA ASP A 7 14.26 -18.61 12.80
C ASP A 7 14.08 -18.06 14.22
N GLU A 8 14.28 -16.75 14.43
CA GLU A 8 14.27 -16.10 15.76
C GLU A 8 13.37 -14.88 15.88
N ILE A 9 12.69 -14.48 14.82
CA ILE A 9 11.78 -13.32 14.87
C ILE A 9 10.46 -13.70 15.54
N ASP A 10 10.18 -13.10 16.69
CA ASP A 10 8.88 -13.13 17.36
C ASP A 10 7.93 -12.00 16.88
N VAL A 11 8.46 -10.84 16.51
CA VAL A 11 7.66 -9.65 16.17
C VAL A 11 8.24 -8.93 14.95
N ILE A 12 7.35 -8.55 14.03
CA ILE A 12 7.68 -7.66 12.90
C ILE A 12 6.86 -6.39 13.02
N ILE A 13 7.54 -5.23 12.97
CA ILE A 13 6.92 -3.91 12.93
C ILE A 13 7.23 -3.26 11.58
N SER A 14 6.24 -3.23 10.69
CA SER A 14 6.30 -2.61 9.38
C SER A 14 5.96 -1.12 9.47
N CYS A 15 6.98 -0.28 9.70
CA CYS A 15 6.84 1.18 9.79
C CYS A 15 7.52 1.95 8.66
N ALA A 16 8.40 1.29 7.88
CA ALA A 16 9.07 1.92 6.75
C ALA A 16 8.06 2.33 5.68
N GLY A 17 8.12 3.60 5.26
CA GLY A 17 7.19 4.19 4.32
C GLY A 17 7.76 5.48 3.72
N ARG A 18 7.27 5.84 2.53
CA ARG A 18 7.50 7.16 1.94
C ARG A 18 6.33 8.05 2.34
N THR A 19 6.59 9.17 3.01
CA THR A 19 5.56 10.08 3.55
C THR A 19 5.39 11.39 2.78
N THR A 20 6.16 11.60 1.71
CA THR A 20 5.99 12.76 0.83
C THR A 20 4.72 12.59 -0.02
N PHE A 21 3.78 13.54 0.10
CA PHE A 21 2.44 13.43 -0.51
C PHE A 21 2.45 13.27 -2.04
N ASP A 22 3.38 13.92 -2.72
CA ASP A 22 3.52 13.96 -4.18
C ASP A 22 4.80 13.24 -4.66
N TYR A 23 5.25 12.17 -3.99
CA TYR A 23 6.48 11.48 -4.37
C TYR A 23 6.37 10.78 -5.74
N ARG A 24 7.51 10.49 -6.40
CA ARG A 24 7.51 9.77 -7.68
C ARG A 24 6.77 8.43 -7.55
N TYR A 25 5.84 8.20 -8.46
CA TYR A 25 4.79 7.20 -8.27
C TYR A 25 5.31 5.76 -8.18
N ASP A 26 6.25 5.38 -9.03
CA ASP A 26 6.93 4.08 -9.05
C ASP A 26 7.58 3.74 -7.70
N SER A 27 8.27 4.71 -7.10
CA SER A 27 8.93 4.53 -5.80
C SER A 27 7.92 4.49 -4.66
N ALA A 28 6.89 5.35 -4.70
CA ALA A 28 5.82 5.35 -3.72
C ALA A 28 5.07 4.01 -3.70
N LEU A 29 4.71 3.47 -4.86
CA LEU A 29 4.08 2.14 -5.00
C LEU A 29 5.00 1.04 -4.45
N ASN A 30 6.27 1.03 -4.85
CA ASN A 30 7.21 0.00 -4.42
C ASN A 30 7.34 -0.04 -2.88
N VAL A 31 7.46 1.12 -2.23
CA VAL A 31 7.64 1.20 -0.78
C VAL A 31 6.31 0.99 -0.05
N ASN A 32 5.29 1.78 -0.36
CA ASN A 32 4.06 1.83 0.43
C ASN A 32 3.06 0.72 0.08
N ALA A 33 2.93 0.35 -1.19
CA ALA A 33 1.95 -0.67 -1.63
C ALA A 33 2.53 -2.09 -1.59
N LEU A 34 3.76 -2.28 -2.10
CA LEU A 34 4.39 -3.60 -2.19
C LEU A 34 5.28 -3.96 -0.99
N GLY A 35 5.86 -2.97 -0.32
CA GLY A 35 6.74 -3.18 0.84
C GLY A 35 6.07 -3.99 1.95
N PRO A 36 4.85 -3.60 2.41
CA PRO A 36 4.13 -4.33 3.45
C PRO A 36 3.84 -5.78 3.06
N GLY A 37 3.37 -6.03 1.83
CA GLY A 37 3.08 -7.37 1.33
C GLY A 37 4.32 -8.27 1.26
N ARG A 38 5.47 -7.72 0.86
CA ARG A 38 6.76 -8.45 0.88
C ARG A 38 7.19 -8.82 2.29
N LEU A 39 7.07 -7.88 3.23
CA LEU A 39 7.44 -8.14 4.62
C LEU A 39 6.48 -9.13 5.30
N LEU A 40 5.19 -9.06 4.97
CA LEU A 40 4.20 -10.05 5.40
C LEU A 40 4.53 -11.44 4.83
N SER A 41 4.96 -11.50 3.57
CA SER A 41 5.36 -12.77 2.92
C SER A 41 6.61 -13.37 3.56
N PHE A 42 7.58 -12.53 3.93
CA PHE A 42 8.72 -12.94 4.76
C PHE A 42 8.27 -13.43 6.15
N GLY A 43 7.35 -12.71 6.79
CA GLY A 43 6.78 -13.09 8.10
C GLY A 43 6.10 -14.46 8.08
N LYS A 44 5.44 -14.85 6.99
CA LYS A 44 4.86 -16.20 6.82
C LYS A 44 5.90 -17.33 6.88
N GLY A 45 7.17 -17.02 6.58
CA GLY A 45 8.28 -17.98 6.72
C GLY A 45 8.90 -18.02 8.13
N CYS A 46 8.56 -17.08 9.01
CA CYS A 46 9.11 -17.00 10.36
C CYS A 46 8.34 -17.91 11.33
N LYS A 47 8.94 -19.04 11.72
CA LYS A 47 8.28 -20.08 12.53
C LYS A 47 7.85 -19.63 13.93
N LYS A 48 8.54 -18.62 14.48
CA LYS A 48 8.30 -18.07 15.82
C LYS A 48 7.46 -16.80 15.81
N LEU A 49 7.02 -16.31 14.64
CA LEU A 49 6.32 -15.04 14.55
C LEU A 49 5.00 -15.07 15.31
N LYS A 50 4.86 -14.19 16.30
CA LYS A 50 3.67 -14.00 17.14
C LYS A 50 2.86 -12.79 16.73
N LEU A 51 3.52 -11.74 16.23
CA LEU A 51 2.86 -10.48 15.86
C LEU A 51 3.48 -9.86 14.62
N PHE A 52 2.62 -9.50 13.67
CA PHE A 52 2.95 -8.60 12.57
C PHE A 52 2.12 -7.32 12.72
N LEU A 53 2.79 -6.19 12.95
CA LEU A 53 2.17 -4.88 13.09
C LEU A 53 2.53 -4.02 11.88
N HIS A 54 1.54 -3.54 11.13
CA HIS A 54 1.75 -2.56 10.06
C HIS A 54 1.28 -1.18 10.50
N ILE A 55 2.15 -0.18 10.39
CA ILE A 55 1.80 1.21 10.64
C ILE A 55 1.29 1.82 9.34
N SER A 56 0.01 2.16 9.35
CA SER A 56 -0.61 2.89 8.26
C SER A 56 -0.87 4.35 8.60
N THR A 57 -1.87 4.97 7.99
CA THR A 57 -2.23 6.37 8.19
C THR A 57 -3.75 6.53 8.17
N ALA A 58 -4.30 7.37 9.04
CA ALA A 58 -5.74 7.66 9.03
C ALA A 58 -6.19 8.29 7.70
N TYR A 59 -5.28 8.89 6.93
CA TYR A 59 -5.62 9.52 5.65
C TYR A 59 -6.14 8.53 4.60
N VAL A 60 -5.89 7.22 4.75
CA VAL A 60 -6.38 6.22 3.78
C VAL A 60 -7.90 6.25 3.58
N THR A 61 -8.64 6.85 4.51
CA THR A 61 -10.08 7.09 4.39
C THR A 61 -10.47 8.09 3.30
N GLY A 62 -9.50 8.75 2.67
CA GLY A 62 -9.71 9.75 1.61
C GLY A 62 -10.36 11.03 2.15
N ASN A 63 -11.13 11.71 1.31
CA ASN A 63 -11.77 13.00 1.62
C ASN A 63 -13.07 12.85 2.46
N LYS A 64 -13.17 11.82 3.29
CA LYS A 64 -14.35 11.61 4.13
C LYS A 64 -14.32 12.56 5.32
N GLU A 65 -15.45 13.18 5.62
CA GLU A 65 -15.60 14.14 6.72
C GLU A 65 -16.42 13.59 7.88
N GLY A 66 -16.20 14.11 9.07
CA GLY A 66 -16.90 13.72 10.30
C GLY A 66 -16.24 12.55 11.04
N LYS A 67 -17.02 11.86 11.88
CA LYS A 67 -16.52 10.71 12.66
C LYS A 67 -16.44 9.48 11.76
N ILE A 68 -15.23 9.15 11.32
CA ILE A 68 -14.98 7.98 10.47
C ILE A 68 -14.58 6.78 11.33
N LEU A 69 -15.31 5.68 11.20
CA LEU A 69 -14.96 4.42 11.83
C LEU A 69 -13.90 3.69 11.01
N GLU A 70 -12.94 3.09 11.69
CA GLU A 70 -11.97 2.21 11.03
C GLU A 70 -12.70 0.98 10.48
N THR A 71 -12.59 0.77 9.18
CA THR A 71 -13.09 -0.44 8.51
C THR A 71 -11.97 -0.98 7.61
N PRO A 72 -11.85 -2.30 7.45
CA PRO A 72 -10.84 -2.88 6.57
C PRO A 72 -10.98 -2.34 5.14
N LEU A 73 -9.88 -1.92 4.53
CA LEU A 73 -9.88 -1.48 3.14
C LEU A 73 -9.90 -2.68 2.18
N CYS A 74 -11.03 -2.86 1.49
CA CYS A 74 -11.33 -3.99 0.60
C CYS A 74 -11.59 -3.48 -0.83
N ILE A 75 -10.66 -3.78 -1.77
CA ILE A 75 -10.84 -3.53 -3.20
C ILE A 75 -12.05 -4.33 -3.68
N GLY A 76 -13.03 -3.66 -4.30
CA GLY A 76 -14.26 -4.31 -4.76
C GLY A 76 -15.46 -4.12 -3.83
N GLU A 77 -15.24 -3.69 -2.60
CA GLU A 77 -16.31 -3.48 -1.62
C GLU A 77 -16.43 -2.01 -1.22
N ASN A 78 -15.43 -1.50 -0.49
CA ASN A 78 -15.41 -0.11 -0.02
C ASN A 78 -14.32 0.75 -0.68
N ILE A 79 -13.53 0.13 -1.56
CA ILE A 79 -12.63 0.77 -2.51
C ILE A 79 -13.09 0.46 -3.92
N THR A 80 -12.87 1.41 -4.84
CA THR A 80 -13.13 1.29 -6.28
C THR A 80 -12.79 -0.11 -6.81
N SER A 81 -13.79 -0.84 -7.29
CA SER A 81 -13.66 -2.24 -7.68
C SER A 81 -12.73 -2.49 -8.86
N HIS A 82 -12.43 -1.45 -9.63
CA HIS A 82 -11.55 -1.50 -10.78
C HIS A 82 -10.07 -1.26 -10.44
N LEU A 83 -9.73 -0.95 -9.18
CA LEU A 83 -8.33 -0.75 -8.79
C LEU A 83 -7.57 -2.08 -8.81
N ASN A 84 -6.52 -2.16 -9.62
CA ASN A 84 -5.64 -3.30 -9.68
C ASN A 84 -4.18 -2.85 -9.47
N ILE A 85 -3.59 -3.26 -8.35
CA ILE A 85 -2.24 -2.86 -7.95
C ILE A 85 -1.19 -3.32 -8.99
N GLU A 86 -1.35 -4.52 -9.58
CA GLU A 86 -0.42 -5.01 -10.60
C GLU A 86 -0.47 -4.17 -11.87
N THR A 87 -1.67 -3.72 -12.27
CA THR A 87 -1.84 -2.82 -13.41
C THR A 87 -1.19 -1.46 -13.14
N GLU A 88 -1.37 -0.89 -11.93
CA GLU A 88 -0.72 0.37 -11.54
C GLU A 88 0.82 0.24 -11.54
N MET A 89 1.35 -0.90 -11.09
CA MET A 89 2.79 -1.19 -11.13
C MET A 89 3.33 -1.24 -12.57
N LYS A 90 2.60 -1.87 -13.48
CA LYS A 90 2.97 -1.93 -14.92
C LYS A 90 2.97 -0.52 -15.51
N LEU A 91 1.91 0.25 -15.26
CA LEU A 91 1.79 1.64 -15.71
C LEU A 91 2.94 2.51 -15.18
N ALA A 92 3.29 2.40 -13.90
CA ALA A 92 4.42 3.14 -13.32
C ALA A 92 5.76 2.71 -13.94
N SER A 93 5.95 1.42 -14.18
CA SER A 93 7.17 0.89 -14.81
C SER A 93 7.32 1.35 -16.25
N GLU A 94 6.23 1.38 -17.02
CA GLU A 94 6.20 1.91 -18.39
C GLU A 94 6.47 3.42 -18.40
N ALA A 95 5.92 4.17 -17.44
CA ALA A 95 6.18 5.59 -17.28
C ALA A 95 7.67 5.88 -17.01
N VAL A 96 8.33 5.09 -16.15
CA VAL A 96 9.78 5.20 -15.91
C VAL A 96 10.58 4.93 -17.19
N ARG A 97 10.16 4.00 -18.04
CA ARG A 97 10.84 3.73 -19.33
C ARG A 97 10.59 4.84 -20.36
N LYS A 98 9.41 5.47 -20.32
CA LYS A 98 9.00 6.51 -21.27
C LYS A 98 9.59 7.87 -20.92
N PHE A 99 9.68 8.20 -19.64
CA PHE A 99 10.19 9.47 -19.16
C PHE A 99 11.68 9.35 -18.86
N TYR A 100 12.50 10.19 -19.48
CA TYR A 100 13.93 10.24 -19.23
C TYR A 100 14.40 11.71 -19.20
N GLY A 101 15.50 11.95 -18.50
CA GLY A 101 16.10 13.28 -18.37
C GLY A 101 15.45 14.15 -17.30
N ARG A 102 15.62 15.48 -17.43
CA ARG A 102 15.33 16.46 -16.35
C ARG A 102 13.89 16.44 -15.83
N GLU A 103 12.93 16.06 -16.66
CA GLU A 103 11.50 16.09 -16.31
C GLU A 103 10.96 14.73 -15.82
N GLU A 104 11.78 13.68 -15.74
CA GLU A 104 11.32 12.33 -15.33
C GLU A 104 10.62 12.36 -13.98
N ILE A 105 11.28 12.91 -12.96
CA ILE A 105 10.75 12.97 -11.60
C ILE A 105 9.42 13.72 -11.60
N LYS A 106 9.37 14.89 -12.25
CA LYS A 106 8.16 15.71 -12.30
C LYS A 106 6.98 14.96 -12.92
N LYS A 107 7.17 14.31 -14.07
CA LYS A 107 6.12 13.55 -14.75
C LYS A 107 5.66 12.33 -13.93
N LEU A 108 6.56 11.67 -13.21
CA LEU A 108 6.21 10.56 -12.33
C LEU A 108 5.45 11.02 -11.08
N LYS A 109 5.73 12.23 -10.58
CA LYS A 109 4.93 12.84 -9.51
C LYS A 109 3.52 13.18 -10.00
N GLU A 110 3.42 13.86 -11.15
CA GLU A 110 2.15 14.22 -11.79
C GLU A 110 1.29 12.97 -12.03
N LEU A 111 1.89 11.90 -12.57
CA LEU A 111 1.21 10.62 -12.76
C LEU A 111 0.63 10.08 -11.46
N GLY A 112 1.43 10.05 -10.38
CA GLY A 112 0.97 9.55 -9.09
C GLY A 112 -0.20 10.35 -8.52
N MET A 113 -0.20 11.68 -8.72
CA MET A 113 -1.29 12.55 -8.30
C MET A 113 -2.55 12.32 -9.13
N GLU A 114 -2.42 12.21 -10.45
CA GLU A 114 -3.52 11.90 -11.37
C GLU A 114 -4.17 10.55 -11.02
N ARG A 115 -3.36 9.51 -10.78
CA ARG A 115 -3.88 8.19 -10.40
C ARG A 115 -4.59 8.23 -9.04
N ALA A 116 -4.03 8.93 -8.05
CA ALA A 116 -4.69 9.07 -6.75
C ALA A 116 -6.07 9.72 -6.89
N GLN A 117 -6.15 10.85 -7.60
CA GLN A 117 -7.41 11.58 -7.81
C GLN A 117 -8.42 10.77 -8.61
N HIS A 118 -7.97 10.05 -9.63
CA HIS A 118 -8.81 9.16 -10.43
C HIS A 118 -9.55 8.11 -9.58
N TYR A 119 -8.89 7.60 -8.54
CA TYR A 119 -9.48 6.61 -7.62
C TYR A 119 -10.09 7.23 -6.34
N GLY A 120 -10.14 8.55 -6.23
CA GLY A 120 -10.81 9.25 -5.12
C GLY A 120 -9.93 9.55 -3.91
N TRP A 121 -8.61 9.44 -4.03
CA TRP A 121 -7.65 9.89 -3.01
C TRP A 121 -7.04 11.24 -3.38
N GLU A 122 -6.74 12.05 -2.36
CA GLU A 122 -6.19 13.40 -2.55
C GLU A 122 -4.80 13.40 -3.18
N ASN A 123 -3.95 12.44 -2.79
CA ASN A 123 -2.54 12.44 -3.15
C ASN A 123 -1.92 11.03 -3.22
N THR A 124 -0.73 10.96 -3.83
CA THR A 124 0.00 9.71 -4.09
C THR A 124 0.34 8.94 -2.81
N TYR A 125 0.74 9.63 -1.75
CA TYR A 125 1.06 8.99 -0.47
C TYR A 125 -0.15 8.24 0.08
N THR A 126 -1.28 8.93 0.23
CA THR A 126 -2.49 8.36 0.81
C THR A 126 -2.98 7.18 -0.02
N PHE A 127 -2.98 7.35 -1.34
CA PHE A 127 -3.39 6.31 -2.28
C PHE A 127 -2.51 5.05 -2.18
N THR A 128 -1.19 5.21 -2.17
CA THR A 128 -0.27 4.06 -2.10
C THR A 128 -0.25 3.40 -0.72
N LYS A 129 -0.56 4.13 0.36
CA LYS A 129 -0.78 3.55 1.70
C LYS A 129 -2.06 2.71 1.75
N ALA A 130 -3.16 3.21 1.15
CA ALA A 130 -4.40 2.44 1.05
C ALA A 130 -4.18 1.11 0.29
N MET A 131 -3.43 1.14 -0.82
CA MET A 131 -3.04 -0.11 -1.52
C MET A 131 -2.23 -1.06 -0.64
N GLY A 132 -1.31 -0.53 0.17
CA GLY A 132 -0.48 -1.32 1.09
C GLY A 132 -1.30 -2.03 2.16
N GLU A 133 -2.33 -1.37 2.67
CA GLU A 133 -3.30 -2.00 3.57
C GLU A 133 -4.02 -3.14 2.87
N CYS A 134 -4.62 -2.90 1.69
CA CYS A 134 -5.36 -3.92 0.95
C CYS A 134 -4.52 -5.18 0.66
N ASN A 135 -3.24 -5.00 0.33
CA ASN A 135 -2.33 -6.10 0.02
C ASN A 135 -1.86 -6.87 1.28
N SER A 136 -1.93 -6.22 2.45
CA SER A 136 -1.53 -6.81 3.74
C SER A 136 -2.71 -7.47 4.47
N GLN A 137 -3.95 -7.22 4.03
CA GLN A 137 -5.12 -7.85 4.63
C GLN A 137 -5.13 -9.36 4.32
N PRO A 138 -5.47 -10.22 5.31
CA PRO A 138 -5.71 -11.63 5.06
C PRO A 138 -6.86 -11.78 4.06
N LYS A 139 -6.70 -12.61 3.01
CA LYS A 139 -7.81 -13.09 2.18
C LYS A 139 -8.72 -14.02 3.01
N ARG A 140 -9.46 -13.50 3.98
CA ARG A 140 -10.50 -14.25 4.70
C ARG A 140 -11.81 -14.07 3.94
N ARG A 141 -12.37 -15.18 3.46
CA ARG A 141 -13.56 -15.34 2.61
C ARG A 141 -14.89 -14.79 3.17
N SER A 142 -14.91 -13.99 4.23
CA SER A 142 -16.16 -13.43 4.81
C SER A 142 -15.97 -12.20 5.71
N ALA A 143 -14.74 -11.79 6.06
CA ALA A 143 -14.57 -10.82 7.14
C ALA A 143 -14.98 -9.38 6.77
N CYS A 144 -15.13 -9.05 5.48
CA CYS A 144 -15.49 -7.69 5.06
C CYS A 144 -17.02 -7.45 5.15
N SER A 145 -17.85 -8.52 5.22
CA SER A 145 -19.28 -8.43 5.57
C SER A 145 -19.58 -8.43 7.08
N ASP A 146 -18.62 -8.84 7.91
CA ASP A 146 -18.84 -9.08 9.35
C ASP A 146 -18.73 -7.78 10.20
N TYR A 147 -18.45 -6.63 9.56
CA TYR A 147 -18.41 -5.30 10.20
C TYR A 147 -19.58 -4.39 9.81
N LYS A 148 -20.71 -4.96 9.37
CA LYS A 148 -21.97 -4.23 9.35
C LYS A 148 -22.53 -4.23 10.78
N ALA A 149 -22.31 -3.12 11.49
CA ALA A 149 -23.15 -2.77 12.64
C ALA A 149 -24.57 -2.43 12.15
#